data_AF-A0A969AIA5-F1
#
_entry.id   AF-A0A969AIA5-F1
#
_cell.length_a   1.000
_cell.length_b   1.000
_cell.length_c   1.000
_cell.angle_alpha   90.00
_cell.angle_beta   90.00
_cell.angle_gamma   90.00
#
_symmetry.space_group_name_H-M   'P 1'
#
loop_
_entity.id
_entity.type
_entity.pdbx_description
1 polymer ?
#
loop_
_entity_poly.entity_id
_entity_poly.type
_entity_poly.pdbx_seq_one_letter_code
_entity_poly.pdbx_strand_id
1 'polypeptide(L)' 'MKHPFHFVTGEDGAFALPGLPPGTYEIEAWHEKLGTKSATVTVGDGETKEISFAFSK' A
#
# COMPACT_ATOMS: atom_id res chain seq x y z
N MET A 1 -6.42 -10.11 -8.56
CA MET A 1 -5.82 -9.23 -9.58
C MET A 1 -4.33 -9.49 -9.59
N LYS A 2 -3.68 -9.65 -10.76
CA LYS A 2 -2.25 -9.99 -10.84
C LYS A 2 -1.49 -8.76 -11.32
N HIS A 3 -1.05 -7.92 -10.40
CA HIS A 3 -0.05 -6.88 -10.66
C HIS A 3 1.28 -7.30 -10.01
N PRO A 4 2.43 -6.86 -10.54
CA PRO A 4 3.73 -7.24 -10.00
C PRO A 4 4.00 -6.60 -8.62
N PHE A 5 3.30 -5.52 -8.29
CA PHE A 5 3.54 -4.74 -7.06
C PHE A 5 2.74 -5.28 -5.87
N HIS A 6 3.23 -6.31 -5.18
CA HIS A 6 2.67 -6.74 -3.91
C HIS A 6 3.76 -6.85 -2.86
N PHE A 7 3.42 -6.62 -1.61
CA PHE A 7 4.36 -6.69 -0.50
C PHE A 7 3.67 -7.23 0.75
N VAL A 8 4.42 -7.97 1.56
CA VAL A 8 3.97 -8.43 2.88
C VAL A 8 4.61 -7.51 3.92
N THR A 9 3.79 -6.91 4.79
CA THR A 9 4.29 -6.02 5.85
C THR A 9 5.27 -6.73 6.78
N GLY A 10 6.24 -5.99 7.31
CA GLY A 10 7.13 -6.46 8.36
C GLY A 10 6.41 -6.71 9.68
N GLU A 11 7.13 -7.23 10.68
CA GLU A 11 6.60 -7.49 12.03
C GLU A 11 6.11 -6.21 12.74
N ASP A 12 6.64 -5.06 12.36
CA ASP A 12 6.25 -3.72 12.82
C ASP A 12 5.10 -3.09 12.01
N GLY A 13 4.59 -3.81 11.00
CA GLY A 13 3.56 -3.31 10.08
C GLY A 13 4.08 -2.41 8.97
N ALA A 14 5.39 -2.16 8.89
CA ALA A 14 5.99 -1.32 7.85
C ALA A 14 6.03 -2.03 6.48
N PHE A 15 5.94 -1.25 5.42
CA PHE A 15 6.10 -1.70 4.04
C PHE A 15 6.77 -0.63 3.20
N ALA A 16 7.45 -1.03 2.13
CA ALA A 16 8.03 -0.13 1.15
C ALA A 16 7.78 -0.65 -0.27
N LEU A 17 7.28 0.22 -1.15
CA LEU A 17 7.05 -0.07 -2.56
C LEU A 17 7.93 0.85 -3.42
N PRO A 18 9.23 0.52 -3.60
CA PRO A 18 10.12 1.33 -4.43
C PRO A 18 9.87 1.10 -5.92
N GLY A 19 10.28 2.08 -6.74
CA GLY A 19 10.28 1.95 -8.21
C GLY A 19 8.90 2.05 -8.85
N LEU A 20 7.94 2.70 -8.19
CA LEU A 20 6.66 3.03 -8.82
C LEU A 20 6.85 4.16 -9.83
N PRO A 21 6.40 3.98 -11.09
CA PRO A 21 6.30 5.10 -12.02
C PRO A 21 5.37 6.21 -11.49
N PRO A 22 5.46 7.44 -12.03
CA PRO A 22 4.48 8.46 -11.72
C PRO A 22 3.07 8.03 -12.14
N GLY A 23 2.09 8.19 -11.26
CA GLY A 23 0.73 7.76 -11.51
C GLY A 23 -0.19 7.80 -10.30
N THR A 24 -1.45 7.48 -10.54
CA THR A 24 -2.46 7.28 -9.48
C THR A 24 -2.70 5.80 -9.29
N TYR A 25 -2.58 5.35 -8.05
CA TYR A 25 -2.67 3.95 -7.64
C TYR A 25 -3.76 3.78 -6.60
N GLU A 26 -4.49 2.66 -6.71
CA GLU A 26 -5.29 2.13 -5.60
C GLU A 26 -4.44 1.13 -4.84
N ILE A 27 -4.25 1.38 -3.54
CA ILE A 27 -3.51 0.51 -2.64
C ILE A 27 -4.54 -0.24 -1.79
N GLU A 28 -4.50 -1.57 -1.84
CA GLU A 28 -5.30 -2.44 -0.98
C GLU A 28 -4.41 -3.07 0.09
N ALA A 29 -4.76 -2.85 1.36
CA ALA A 29 -4.18 -3.53 2.51
C ALA A 29 -5.18 -4.57 3.03
N TRP A 30 -4.73 -5.80 3.25
CA TRP A 30 -5.56 -6.88 3.78
C TRP A 30 -5.04 -7.40 5.12
N HIS A 31 -5.96 -7.64 6.03
CA HIS A 31 -5.71 -8.30 7.30
C HIS A 31 -6.67 -9.50 7.47
N GLU A 32 -6.13 -10.66 7.81
CA GLU A 32 -6.83 -11.95 7.77
C GLU A 32 -8.19 -11.96 8.48
N LYS A 33 -8.25 -11.31 9.65
CA LYS A 33 -9.46 -11.25 10.49
C LYS A 33 -10.29 -9.98 10.30
N LEU A 34 -9.69 -8.92 9.78
CA LEU A 34 -10.27 -7.56 9.81
C LEU A 34 -10.67 -7.08 8.41
N GLY A 35 -10.40 -7.88 7.37
CA GLY A 35 -10.80 -7.61 6.00
C GLY A 35 -9.82 -6.72 5.26
N THR A 36 -10.31 -6.03 4.23
CA THR A 36 -9.52 -5.14 3.37
C THR A 36 -9.78 -3.68 3.69
N LYS A 37 -8.78 -2.83 3.42
CA LYS A 37 -8.90 -1.38 3.34
C LYS A 37 -8.23 -0.91 2.06
N SER A 38 -8.85 0.03 1.37
CA SER A 38 -8.27 0.63 0.17
C SER A 38 -8.04 2.12 0.35
N ALA A 39 -7.08 2.66 -0.40
CA ALA A 39 -6.85 4.08 -0.50
C ALA A 39 -6.22 4.44 -1.83
N THR A 40 -6.56 5.63 -2.33
CA THR A 40 -5.99 6.16 -3.57
C THR A 40 -4.81 7.07 -3.24
N VAL A 41 -3.68 6.83 -3.91
CA VAL A 41 -2.49 7.66 -3.79
C VAL A 41 -2.02 8.10 -5.18
N THR A 42 -1.69 9.37 -5.33
CA THR A 42 -1.01 9.89 -6.51
C THR A 42 0.45 10.11 -6.17
N VAL A 43 1.35 9.52 -6.95
CA VAL A 43 2.80 9.58 -6.79
C VAL A 43 3.38 10.31 -8.00
N GLY A 44 4.13 11.39 -7.76
CA GLY A 44 4.91 12.09 -8.78
C GLY A 44 6.28 11.46 -9.05
N ASP A 45 7.03 12.01 -10.00
CA ASP A 45 8.38 11.54 -10.33
C ASP A 45 9.35 11.73 -9.17
N GLY A 46 10.00 10.64 -8.75
CA GLY A 46 10.88 10.60 -7.59
C GLY A 46 10.19 10.89 -6.25
N GLU A 47 8.85 10.97 -6.21
CA GLU A 47 8.12 11.30 -4.99
C GLU A 47 7.96 10.08 -4.08
N THR A 48 8.13 10.31 -2.78
CA THR A 48 7.76 9.33 -1.75
C THR A 48 6.48 9.80 -1.06
N LYS A 49 5.47 8.93 -1.04
CA LYS A 49 4.22 9.15 -0.31
C LYS A 49 4.13 8.19 0.86
N GLU A 50 3.80 8.71 2.02
CA GLU A 50 3.46 7.90 3.19
C GLU A 50 1.95 7.67 3.24
N ILE A 51 1.56 6.43 3.55
CA ILE A 51 0.18 6.06 3.79
C ILE A 51 0.12 5.05 4.94
N SER A 52 -0.93 5.13 5.74
CA SER A 52 -1.13 4.27 6.91
C SER A 52 -2.53 3.70 6.91
N PHE A 53 -2.62 2.39 7.14
CA PHE A 53 -3.89 1.68 7.29
C PHE A 53 -4.04 1.22 8.73
N ALA A 54 -5.00 1.78 9.45
CA ALA A 54 -5.36 1.33 10.79
C ALA A 54 -6.50 0.32 10.73
N PHE A 55 -6.27 -0.88 11.24
CA PHE A 55 -7.28 -1.92 11.40
C PHE A 55 -7.70 -2.00 12.86
N SER A 56 -9.02 -1.95 13.09
CA SER A 56 -9.64 -1.99 14.41
C SER A 56 -10.75 -3.03 14.39
N LYS A 57 -10.98 -3.70 15.52
CA LYS A 57 -12.08 -4.66 15.70
C LYS A 57 -13.41 -3.94 15.94
#